data_AF-A0A8T4R9L1-F1
#
_entry.id   AF-A0A8T4R9L1-F1
#
_cell.length_a   1.000
_cell.length_b   1.000
_cell.length_c   1.000
_cell.angle_alpha   90.00
_cell.angle_beta   90.00
_cell.angle_gamma   90.00
#
_symmetry.space_group_name_H-M   'P 1'
#
loop_
_entity.id
_entity.type
_entity.pdbx_description
1 polymer ?
#
loop_
_entity_poly.entity_id
_entity_poly.type
_entity_poly.pdbx_seq_one_letter_code
_entity_poly.pdbx_strand_id
1 'polypeptide(L)'
;MLKIRDIDEAKTIFKGWDNNHMWDTPSLDFLEHTKKKARETLKLASYLLNKIENTHELDDISIASMWVITKCYYSMFFLVEYLLGLDGKKIPEGTQDTHKTIYLAFLYYYLIKNSELEQDSKKIITTSRMSKALVLFKDSQDESLVLQRIKKSASDLKSQKEQRHKFTYRENRPAELYEAKKSFEKAREFREIIEEYIQTKKV
;
A
#
# COMPACT_ATOMS: atom_id res chain seq x y z
N MET A 1 4.49 9.31 -11.02
CA MET A 1 5.93 8.95 -11.08
C MET A 1 6.44 8.96 -9.64
N LEU A 2 7.26 7.99 -9.23
CA LEU A 2 7.89 8.04 -7.90
C LEU A 2 8.74 9.31 -7.83
N LYS A 3 8.57 10.12 -6.80
CA LYS A 3 9.37 11.35 -6.67
C LYS A 3 10.74 10.96 -6.14
N ILE A 4 11.80 11.53 -6.71
CA ILE A 4 13.20 11.34 -6.26
C ILE A 4 13.30 11.61 -4.76
N ARG A 5 12.64 12.68 -4.28
CA ARG A 5 12.55 12.98 -2.84
C ARG A 5 12.02 11.83 -1.98
N ASP A 6 11.00 11.09 -2.43
CA ASP A 6 10.46 9.96 -1.66
C ASP A 6 11.47 8.80 -1.64
N ILE A 7 12.21 8.60 -2.74
CA ILE A 7 13.26 7.58 -2.86
C ILE A 7 14.41 7.89 -1.91
N ASP A 8 14.91 9.12 -1.92
CA ASP A 8 16.02 9.56 -1.07
C ASP A 8 15.65 9.51 0.41
N GLU A 9 14.44 9.94 0.75
CA GLU A 9 13.93 9.87 2.12
C GLU A 9 13.80 8.42 2.60
N ALA A 10 13.24 7.53 1.76
CA ALA A 10 13.15 6.12 2.07
C ALA A 10 14.53 5.48 2.30
N LYS A 11 15.51 5.76 1.44
CA LYS A 11 16.88 5.26 1.63
C LYS A 11 17.50 5.75 2.93
N THR A 12 17.34 7.04 3.23
CA THR A 12 17.93 7.65 4.42
C THR A 12 17.38 7.02 5.70
N ILE A 13 16.05 6.85 5.79
CA ILE A 13 15.40 6.26 6.96
C ILE A 13 15.80 4.79 7.11
N PHE A 14 15.61 3.98 6.05
CA PHE A 14 15.64 2.54 6.19
C PHE A 14 17.04 1.91 6.10
N LYS A 15 18.04 2.61 5.56
CA LYS A 15 19.46 2.16 5.65
C LYS A 15 19.93 2.10 7.11
N GLY A 16 19.47 3.04 7.95
CA GLY A 16 19.74 3.01 9.39
C GLY A 16 18.93 1.96 10.15
N TRP A 17 17.76 1.58 9.64
CA TRP A 17 16.87 0.60 10.28
C TRP A 17 17.27 -0.84 10.00
N ASP A 18 17.81 -1.13 8.81
CA ASP A 18 18.31 -2.45 8.49
C ASP A 18 19.38 -2.95 9.45
N ASN A 19 20.11 -2.03 10.08
CA ASN A 19 21.15 -2.36 11.05
C ASN A 19 20.62 -2.54 12.49
N ASN A 20 19.39 -2.09 12.79
CA ASN A 20 18.96 -1.88 14.18
C ASN A 20 17.49 -2.26 14.50
N HIS A 21 16.65 -2.54 13.50
CA HIS A 21 15.20 -2.69 13.68
C HIS A 21 14.63 -3.85 12.85
N MET A 22 14.96 -5.07 13.27
CA MET A 22 14.38 -6.31 12.74
C MET A 22 13.63 -7.05 13.84
N TRP A 23 12.59 -7.78 13.46
CA TRP A 23 12.08 -8.86 14.29
C TRP A 23 13.06 -10.02 14.21
N ASP A 24 13.39 -10.64 15.36
CA ASP A 24 14.07 -11.95 15.34
C ASP A 24 13.17 -12.99 14.67
N THR A 25 11.89 -13.00 15.04
CA THR A 25 10.81 -13.68 14.33
C THR A 25 9.50 -12.97 14.69
N PRO A 26 8.71 -12.46 13.72
CA PRO A 26 7.40 -11.90 14.01
C PRO A 26 6.47 -12.99 14.55
N SER A 27 5.64 -12.67 15.55
CA SER A 27 4.69 -13.66 16.07
C SER A 27 3.65 -14.03 15.01
N LEU A 28 3.23 -15.30 15.00
CA LEU A 28 2.14 -15.77 14.13
C LEU A 28 0.87 -14.96 14.38
N ASP A 29 0.56 -14.66 15.64
CA ASP A 29 -0.59 -13.85 16.02
C ASP A 29 -0.57 -12.46 15.37
N PHE A 30 0.60 -11.80 15.33
CA PHE A 30 0.74 -10.50 14.66
C PHE A 30 0.49 -10.64 13.15
N LEU A 31 1.10 -11.63 12.50
CA LEU A 31 0.94 -11.86 11.07
C LEU A 31 -0.52 -12.16 10.69
N GLU A 32 -1.19 -13.03 11.44
CA GLU A 32 -2.59 -13.36 11.25
C GLU A 32 -3.50 -12.17 11.53
N HIS A 33 -3.26 -11.42 12.61
CA HIS A 33 -4.01 -10.23 12.96
C HIS A 33 -3.95 -9.19 11.85
N THR A 34 -2.75 -8.84 11.39
CA THR A 34 -2.55 -7.79 10.39
C THR A 34 -3.13 -8.19 9.03
N LYS A 35 -2.94 -9.45 8.62
CA LYS A 35 -3.58 -10.00 7.41
C LYS A 35 -5.11 -9.97 7.51
N LYS A 36 -5.68 -10.35 8.66
CA LYS A 36 -7.12 -10.32 8.91
C LYS A 36 -7.64 -8.88 8.85
N LYS A 37 -6.96 -7.93 9.50
CA LYS A 37 -7.31 -6.50 9.48
C LYS A 37 -7.32 -5.93 8.07
N ALA A 38 -6.31 -6.22 7.26
CA ALA A 38 -6.31 -5.82 5.84
C ALA A 38 -7.58 -6.28 5.11
N ARG A 39 -7.89 -7.58 5.21
CA ARG A 39 -9.06 -8.19 4.54
C ARG A 39 -10.38 -7.63 5.04
N GLU A 40 -10.57 -7.54 6.34
CA GLU A 40 -11.82 -7.07 6.95
C GLU A 40 -12.07 -5.59 6.66
N THR A 41 -11.02 -4.79 6.62
CA THR A 41 -11.12 -3.37 6.30
C THR A 41 -11.61 -3.17 4.86
N LEU A 42 -11.08 -3.93 3.89
CA LEU A 42 -11.56 -3.87 2.50
C LEU A 42 -12.99 -4.39 2.34
N LYS A 43 -13.35 -5.47 3.05
CA LYS A 43 -14.74 -5.97 3.08
C LYS A 43 -15.71 -4.92 3.59
N LEU A 44 -15.35 -4.20 4.65
CA LEU A 44 -16.15 -3.11 5.18
C LEU A 44 -16.29 -1.97 4.17
N ALA A 45 -15.22 -1.62 3.45
CA ALA A 45 -15.29 -0.63 2.38
C ALA A 45 -16.29 -1.04 1.27
N SER A 46 -16.27 -2.31 0.85
CA SER A 46 -17.24 -2.85 -0.11
C SER A 46 -18.68 -2.79 0.40
N TYR A 47 -18.89 -3.19 1.66
CA TYR A 47 -20.21 -3.13 2.30
C TYR A 47 -20.75 -1.70 2.34
N LEU A 48 -19.91 -0.73 2.71
CA LEU A 48 -20.29 0.69 2.74
C LEU A 48 -20.61 1.21 1.34
N LEU A 49 -19.79 0.88 0.32
CA LEU A 49 -20.09 1.25 -1.07
C LEU A 49 -21.45 0.74 -1.53
N ASN A 50 -21.74 -0.55 -1.29
CA ASN A 50 -23.04 -1.13 -1.65
C ASN A 50 -24.19 -0.41 -0.93
N LYS A 51 -24.00 0.01 0.33
CA LYS A 51 -25.01 0.81 1.04
C LYS A 51 -25.22 2.18 0.41
N ILE A 52 -24.14 2.87 0.05
CA ILE A 52 -24.18 4.21 -0.54
C ILE A 52 -24.89 4.20 -1.89
N GLU A 53 -24.70 3.16 -2.70
CA GLU A 53 -25.36 3.02 -4.00
C GLU A 53 -26.89 2.88 -3.89
N ASN A 54 -27.39 2.53 -2.71
CA ASN A 54 -28.82 2.34 -2.44
C ASN A 54 -29.44 3.48 -1.59
N THR A 55 -28.70 4.55 -1.32
CA THR A 55 -29.23 5.74 -0.63
C THR A 55 -29.28 6.95 -1.57
N HIS A 56 -30.19 7.89 -1.29
CA HIS A 56 -30.35 9.14 -2.05
C HIS A 56 -30.00 10.39 -1.23
N GLU A 57 -29.66 10.23 0.04
CA GLU A 57 -29.31 11.34 0.93
C GLU A 57 -27.85 11.76 0.75
N LEU A 58 -27.62 13.00 0.31
CA LEU A 58 -26.28 13.49 -0.06
C LEU A 58 -25.29 13.52 1.11
N ASP A 59 -25.76 13.87 2.32
CA ASP A 59 -24.91 13.92 3.51
C ASP A 59 -24.45 12.50 3.93
N ASP A 60 -25.36 11.53 3.86
CA ASP A 60 -25.06 10.12 4.10
C ASP A 60 -24.10 9.56 3.06
N ILE A 61 -24.29 9.90 1.77
CA ILE A 61 -23.37 9.55 0.69
C ILE A 61 -21.98 10.08 1.00
N SER A 62 -21.89 11.33 1.46
CA SER A 62 -20.61 11.98 1.70
C SER A 62 -19.85 11.37 2.87
N ILE A 63 -20.50 11.25 4.02
CA ILE A 63 -19.90 10.68 5.23
C ILE A 63 -19.45 9.24 4.95
N ALA A 64 -20.33 8.44 4.34
CA ALA A 64 -20.00 7.07 4.03
C ALA A 64 -18.88 6.96 2.97
N SER A 65 -18.83 7.87 1.99
CA SER A 65 -17.72 7.94 1.01
C SER A 65 -16.37 8.22 1.69
N MET A 66 -16.33 9.12 2.67
CA MET A 66 -15.13 9.36 3.49
C MET A 66 -14.68 8.09 4.24
N TRP A 67 -15.64 7.35 4.80
CA TRP A 67 -15.35 6.09 5.48
C TRP A 67 -14.81 5.04 4.51
N VAL A 68 -15.39 4.89 3.31
CA VAL A 68 -14.86 4.00 2.27
C VAL A 68 -13.41 4.33 1.96
N ILE A 69 -13.08 5.60 1.68
CA ILE A 69 -11.71 6.06 1.38
C ILE A 69 -10.76 5.70 2.53
N THR A 70 -11.19 5.97 3.77
CA THR A 70 -10.40 5.68 4.97
C THR A 70 -10.14 4.18 5.10
N LYS A 71 -11.16 3.33 4.89
CA LYS A 71 -11.03 1.87 4.95
C LYS A 71 -10.15 1.34 3.81
N CYS A 72 -10.27 1.88 2.61
CA CYS A 72 -9.39 1.52 1.49
C CYS A 72 -7.92 1.77 1.83
N TYR A 73 -7.60 2.95 2.36
CA TYR A 73 -6.25 3.28 2.81
C TYR A 73 -5.75 2.32 3.90
N TYR A 74 -6.53 2.08 4.96
CA TYR A 74 -6.09 1.19 6.05
C TYR A 74 -5.93 -0.26 5.59
N SER A 75 -6.73 -0.74 4.63
CA SER A 75 -6.50 -2.05 4.02
C SER A 75 -5.10 -2.13 3.39
N MET A 76 -4.70 -1.12 2.62
CA MET A 76 -3.37 -1.08 1.99
C MET A 76 -2.26 -0.93 3.04
N PHE A 77 -2.49 -0.11 4.07
CA PHE A 77 -1.57 0.04 5.21
C PHE A 77 -1.27 -1.31 5.87
N PHE A 78 -2.31 -2.06 6.25
CA PHE A 78 -2.14 -3.35 6.91
C PHE A 78 -1.51 -4.40 5.98
N LEU A 79 -1.76 -4.34 4.66
CA LEU A 79 -1.07 -5.22 3.71
C LEU A 79 0.44 -4.95 3.69
N VAL A 80 0.86 -3.68 3.72
CA VAL A 80 2.28 -3.33 3.79
C VAL A 80 2.88 -3.76 5.12
N GLU A 81 2.17 -3.55 6.23
CA GLU A 81 2.63 -3.99 7.55
C GLU A 81 2.77 -5.52 7.62
N TYR A 82 1.82 -6.25 7.06
CA TYR A 82 1.87 -7.71 6.95
C TYR A 82 3.07 -8.15 6.09
N LEU A 83 3.29 -7.52 4.94
CA LEU A 83 4.45 -7.76 4.10
C LEU A 83 5.77 -7.54 4.84
N LEU A 84 5.91 -6.41 5.54
CA LEU A 84 7.09 -6.12 6.36
C LEU A 84 7.30 -7.20 7.42
N GLY A 85 6.23 -7.62 8.09
CA GLY A 85 6.24 -8.74 9.03
C GLY A 85 6.78 -10.02 8.38
N LEU A 86 6.29 -10.41 7.20
CA LEU A 86 6.80 -11.61 6.49
C LEU A 86 8.31 -11.55 6.21
N ASP A 87 8.89 -10.36 6.09
CA ASP A 87 10.33 -10.14 5.86
C ASP A 87 11.11 -9.82 7.14
N GLY A 88 10.50 -10.01 8.32
CA GLY A 88 11.13 -9.73 9.61
C GLY A 88 11.40 -8.25 9.86
N LYS A 89 10.70 -7.34 9.17
CA LYS A 89 10.87 -5.88 9.31
C LYS A 89 9.83 -5.31 10.28
N LYS A 90 10.30 -4.52 11.25
CA LYS A 90 9.47 -3.83 12.24
C LYS A 90 9.50 -2.32 11.98
N ILE A 91 8.35 -1.66 12.09
CA ILE A 91 8.32 -0.21 12.24
C ILE A 91 8.61 0.12 13.72
N PRO A 92 9.64 0.92 14.03
CA PRO A 92 9.98 1.30 15.39
C PRO A 92 8.79 1.97 16.10
N GLU A 93 8.67 1.62 17.38
CA GLU A 93 7.72 2.26 18.28
C GLU A 93 8.05 3.75 18.42
N GLY A 94 7.02 4.61 18.50
CA GLY A 94 7.20 6.07 18.61
C GLY A 94 7.52 6.77 17.28
N THR A 95 7.40 6.10 16.14
CA THR A 95 7.54 6.73 14.82
C THR A 95 6.53 7.89 14.65
N GLN A 96 7.04 9.13 14.55
CA GLN A 96 6.24 10.37 14.51
C GLN A 96 5.17 10.40 13.40
N ASP A 97 5.45 9.85 12.21
CA ASP A 97 4.48 9.72 11.11
C ASP A 97 4.45 8.29 10.59
N THR A 98 3.76 7.42 11.33
CA THR A 98 3.63 5.99 10.99
C THR A 98 3.04 5.79 9.58
N HIS A 99 2.13 6.66 9.14
CA HIS A 99 1.50 6.58 7.83
C HIS A 99 2.47 6.84 6.68
N LYS A 100 3.32 7.87 6.81
CA LYS A 100 4.39 8.14 5.86
C LYS A 100 5.45 7.05 5.90
N THR A 101 5.81 6.58 7.09
CA THR A 101 6.78 5.50 7.26
C THR A 101 6.33 4.22 6.58
N ILE A 102 5.08 3.79 6.71
CA ILE A 102 4.55 2.61 5.99
C ILE A 102 4.72 2.77 4.47
N TYR A 103 4.38 3.94 3.93
CA TYR A 103 4.56 4.23 2.51
C TYR A 103 6.04 4.14 2.08
N LEU A 104 6.94 4.78 2.83
CA LEU A 104 8.37 4.76 2.53
C LEU A 104 8.99 3.37 2.73
N ALA A 105 8.50 2.57 3.68
CA ALA A 105 8.92 1.20 3.90
C ALA A 105 8.54 0.31 2.71
N PHE A 106 7.33 0.47 2.18
CA PHE A 106 6.91 -0.21 0.96
C PHE A 106 7.83 0.13 -0.21
N LEU A 107 8.12 1.42 -0.43
CA LEU A 107 9.05 1.84 -1.47
C LEU A 107 10.44 1.22 -1.26
N TYR A 108 10.99 1.36 -0.05
CA TYR A 108 12.35 0.93 0.24
C TYR A 108 12.50 -0.57 0.06
N TYR A 109 11.74 -1.36 0.83
CA TYR A 109 11.99 -2.79 0.88
C TYR A 109 11.57 -3.53 -0.37
N TYR A 110 10.50 -3.09 -1.06
CA TYR A 110 9.92 -3.84 -2.18
C TYR A 110 10.34 -3.31 -3.54
N LEU A 111 10.67 -2.02 -3.66
CA LEU A 111 10.99 -1.40 -4.94
C LEU A 111 12.46 -0.97 -5.04
N ILE A 112 13.04 -0.39 -3.99
CA ILE A 112 14.37 0.24 -4.04
C ILE A 112 15.49 -0.71 -3.62
N LYS A 113 15.30 -1.45 -2.52
CA LYS A 113 16.32 -2.34 -1.96
C LYS A 113 16.61 -3.45 -2.96
N ASN A 114 17.89 -3.61 -3.30
CA ASN A 114 18.39 -4.52 -4.34
C ASN A 114 17.99 -4.15 -5.78
N SER A 115 17.46 -2.94 -6.01
CA SER A 115 17.43 -2.37 -7.37
C SER A 115 18.85 -1.93 -7.72
N GLU A 116 19.26 -2.16 -8.97
CA GLU A 116 20.65 -1.99 -9.40
C GLU A 116 21.07 -0.51 -9.55
N LEU A 117 20.15 0.44 -9.29
CA LEU A 117 20.30 1.82 -9.73
C LEU A 117 19.73 2.83 -8.74
N GLU A 118 20.57 3.80 -8.39
CA GLU A 118 20.28 4.71 -7.28
C GLU A 118 19.43 5.93 -7.66
N GLN A 119 19.31 6.30 -8.94
CA GLN A 119 18.77 7.62 -9.34
C GLN A 119 17.67 7.61 -10.42
N ASP A 120 17.34 6.47 -11.03
CA ASP A 120 16.31 6.40 -12.07
C ASP A 120 15.05 5.65 -11.58
N SER A 121 13.98 6.41 -11.31
CA SER A 121 12.71 5.87 -10.82
C SER A 121 12.08 4.80 -11.72
N LYS A 122 12.31 4.82 -13.05
CA LYS A 122 11.81 3.77 -13.94
C LYS A 122 12.63 2.51 -13.77
N LYS A 123 13.95 2.64 -13.76
CA LYS A 123 14.86 1.49 -13.63
C LYS A 123 14.84 0.86 -12.23
N ILE A 124 14.54 1.64 -11.20
CA ILE A 124 14.28 1.13 -9.84
C ILE A 124 13.13 0.12 -9.88
N ILE A 125 12.03 0.44 -10.56
CA ILE A 125 10.88 -0.45 -10.63
C ILE A 125 11.23 -1.72 -11.41
N THR A 126 11.86 -1.59 -12.59
CA THR A 126 12.17 -2.75 -13.43
C THR A 126 13.13 -3.74 -12.77
N THR A 127 14.12 -3.22 -12.03
CA THR A 127 15.12 -4.06 -11.34
C THR A 127 14.74 -4.45 -9.92
N SER A 128 13.59 -3.97 -9.42
CA SER A 128 13.12 -4.27 -8.07
C SER A 128 12.88 -5.76 -7.85
N ARG A 129 13.06 -6.21 -6.60
CA ARG A 129 12.74 -7.61 -6.23
C ARG A 129 11.27 -7.96 -6.51
N MET A 130 10.36 -6.99 -6.37
CA MET A 130 8.94 -7.21 -6.61
C MET A 130 8.64 -7.40 -8.10
N SER A 131 9.29 -6.63 -8.97
CA SER A 131 9.23 -6.81 -10.42
C SER A 131 9.80 -8.16 -10.83
N LYS A 132 11.03 -8.48 -10.41
CA LYS A 132 11.69 -9.75 -10.71
C LYS A 132 10.80 -10.95 -10.32
N ALA A 133 10.16 -10.90 -9.15
CA ALA A 133 9.26 -11.96 -8.68
C ALA A 133 7.95 -12.04 -9.50
N LEU A 134 7.29 -10.91 -9.76
CA LEU A 134 5.99 -10.91 -10.44
C LEU A 134 6.07 -11.19 -11.94
N VAL A 135 7.18 -10.83 -12.60
CA VAL A 135 7.41 -11.16 -14.01
C VAL A 135 7.55 -12.67 -14.19
N LEU A 136 8.33 -13.34 -13.31
CA LEU A 136 8.49 -14.79 -13.32
C LEU A 136 7.19 -15.54 -12.97
N PHE A 137 6.38 -14.98 -12.06
CA PHE A 137 5.12 -15.62 -11.63
C PHE A 137 4.10 -15.77 -12.75
N LYS A 138 4.09 -14.82 -13.69
CA LYS A 138 3.06 -14.70 -14.71
C LYS A 138 3.52 -15.16 -16.08
N ASP A 139 4.47 -16.12 -16.13
CA ASP A 139 4.97 -16.80 -17.33
C ASP A 139 3.95 -16.69 -18.49
N SER A 140 4.16 -15.72 -19.39
CA SER A 140 3.31 -15.30 -20.54
C SER A 140 2.64 -13.90 -20.48
N GLN A 141 2.70 -13.12 -19.41
CA GLN A 141 2.18 -11.73 -19.42
C GLN A 141 3.20 -10.72 -19.95
N ASP A 142 2.70 -9.69 -20.62
CA ASP A 142 3.49 -8.52 -21.04
C ASP A 142 4.18 -7.90 -19.82
N GLU A 143 5.51 -8.03 -19.76
CA GLU A 143 6.35 -7.46 -18.70
C GLU A 143 6.02 -5.98 -18.47
N SER A 144 5.73 -5.23 -19.54
CA SER A 144 5.39 -3.82 -19.45
C SER A 144 4.11 -3.58 -18.64
N LEU A 145 3.13 -4.49 -18.71
CA LEU A 145 1.89 -4.44 -17.94
C LEU A 145 2.15 -4.69 -16.45
N VAL A 146 3.00 -5.68 -16.12
CA VAL A 146 3.40 -5.97 -14.73
C VAL A 146 4.10 -4.76 -14.12
N LEU A 147 5.04 -4.15 -14.85
CA LEU A 147 5.77 -2.96 -14.43
C LEU A 147 4.81 -1.77 -14.21
N GLN A 148 3.83 -1.58 -15.09
CA GLN A 148 2.81 -0.55 -14.92
C GLN A 148 1.97 -0.78 -13.67
N ARG A 149 1.55 -2.02 -13.39
CA ARG A 149 0.80 -2.39 -12.18
C ARG A 149 1.61 -2.08 -10.92
N ILE A 150 2.88 -2.46 -10.87
CA ILE A 150 3.76 -2.18 -9.71
C ILE A 150 3.91 -0.66 -9.52
N LYS A 151 4.19 0.08 -10.58
CA LYS A 151 4.29 1.54 -10.54
C LYS A 151 3.00 2.19 -10.03
N LYS A 152 1.86 1.70 -10.52
CA LYS A 152 0.54 2.16 -10.12
C LYS A 152 0.30 1.87 -8.65
N SER A 153 0.65 0.69 -8.14
CA SER A 153 0.47 0.31 -6.72
C SER A 153 1.15 1.29 -5.75
N ALA A 154 2.40 1.71 -6.04
CA ALA A 154 3.13 2.66 -5.21
C ALA A 154 2.53 4.07 -5.27
N SER A 155 2.09 4.49 -6.47
CA SER A 155 1.39 5.76 -6.66
C SER A 155 0.03 5.78 -5.96
N ASP A 156 -0.69 4.66 -6.00
CA ASP A 156 -1.99 4.51 -5.39
C ASP A 156 -1.89 4.58 -3.87
N LEU A 157 -0.94 3.87 -3.26
CA LEU A 157 -0.71 3.92 -1.81
C LEU A 157 -0.43 5.36 -1.34
N LYS A 158 0.43 6.09 -2.06
CA LYS A 158 0.67 7.51 -1.77
C LYS A 158 -0.60 8.34 -1.89
N SER A 159 -1.32 8.19 -3.01
CA SER A 159 -2.53 8.97 -3.27
C SER A 159 -3.62 8.70 -2.23
N GLN A 160 -3.76 7.47 -1.77
CA GLN A 160 -4.73 7.08 -0.74
C GLN A 160 -4.36 7.66 0.63
N LYS A 161 -3.07 7.69 0.98
CA LYS A 161 -2.58 8.38 2.19
C LYS A 161 -2.94 9.87 2.15
N GLU A 162 -2.65 10.54 1.03
CA GLU A 162 -2.93 11.97 0.84
C GLU A 162 -4.44 12.26 0.85
N GLN A 163 -5.23 11.42 0.18
CA GLN A 163 -6.69 11.56 0.09
C GLN A 163 -7.34 11.37 1.46
N ARG A 164 -6.97 10.32 2.21
CA ARG A 164 -7.43 10.12 3.60
C ARG A 164 -7.06 11.32 4.48
N HIS A 165 -5.82 11.82 4.38
CA HIS A 165 -5.38 12.98 5.15
C HIS A 165 -6.22 14.23 4.86
N LYS A 166 -6.56 14.47 3.59
CA LYS A 166 -7.43 15.60 3.18
C LYS A 166 -8.80 15.52 3.84
N PHE A 167 -9.48 14.38 3.74
CA PHE A 167 -10.81 14.21 4.30
C PHE A 167 -10.83 14.14 5.83
N THR A 168 -9.77 13.68 6.48
CA THR A 168 -9.75 13.65 7.95
C THR A 168 -9.46 15.02 8.57
N TYR A 169 -8.65 15.87 7.92
CA TYR A 169 -8.07 17.03 8.61
C TYR A 169 -8.12 18.37 7.87
N ARG A 170 -8.46 18.42 6.57
CA ARG A 170 -8.16 19.61 5.76
C ARG A 170 -9.28 20.18 4.90
N GLU A 171 -10.39 19.49 4.67
CA GLU A 171 -11.41 19.99 3.74
C GLU A 171 -12.80 20.09 4.36
N ASN A 172 -13.42 21.27 4.21
CA ASN A 172 -14.86 21.50 4.37
C ASN A 172 -15.65 21.03 3.13
N ARG A 173 -15.11 20.08 2.35
CA ARG A 173 -15.77 19.58 1.12
C ARG A 173 -16.29 18.16 1.34
N PRO A 174 -17.48 17.84 0.83
CA PRO A 174 -18.00 16.49 0.86
C PRO A 174 -17.12 15.56 0.01
N ALA A 175 -16.88 14.32 0.50
CA ALA A 175 -16.34 13.26 -0.33
C ALA A 175 -17.40 12.78 -1.32
N GLU A 176 -17.01 12.60 -2.58
CA GLU A 176 -17.92 12.13 -3.62
C GLU A 176 -17.90 10.59 -3.75
N LEU A 177 -19.05 10.00 -4.11
CA LEU A 177 -19.17 8.55 -4.36
C LEU A 177 -18.14 8.05 -5.38
N TYR A 178 -17.86 8.83 -6.43
CA TYR A 178 -16.86 8.48 -7.43
C TYR A 178 -15.44 8.37 -6.84
N GLU A 179 -15.08 9.23 -5.89
CA GLU A 179 -13.80 9.19 -5.19
C GLU A 179 -13.69 7.94 -4.30
N ALA A 180 -14.80 7.53 -3.67
CA ALA A 180 -14.90 6.30 -2.89
C ALA A 180 -14.75 5.05 -3.78
N LYS A 181 -15.45 4.97 -4.91
CA LYS A 181 -15.33 3.86 -5.89
C LYS A 181 -13.90 3.72 -6.41
N LYS A 182 -13.27 4.84 -6.79
CA LYS A 182 -11.85 4.85 -7.21
C LYS A 182 -10.91 4.35 -6.13
N SER A 183 -11.15 4.75 -4.87
CA SER A 183 -10.32 4.31 -3.75
C SER A 183 -10.44 2.82 -3.51
N PHE A 184 -11.64 2.27 -3.69
CA PHE A 184 -11.89 0.84 -3.58
C PHE A 184 -11.19 0.03 -4.67
N GLU A 185 -11.30 0.44 -5.94
CA GLU A 185 -10.57 -0.22 -7.03
C GLU A 185 -9.05 -0.20 -6.81
N LYS A 186 -8.50 0.93 -6.39
CA LYS A 186 -7.08 1.05 -6.04
C LYS A 186 -6.67 0.07 -4.93
N ALA A 187 -7.46 -0.03 -3.86
CA ALA A 187 -7.17 -0.94 -2.76
C ALA A 187 -7.31 -2.41 -3.15
N ARG A 188 -8.29 -2.74 -4.01
CA ARG A 188 -8.48 -4.08 -4.58
C ARG A 188 -7.29 -4.50 -5.44
N GLU A 189 -6.90 -3.68 -6.43
CA GLU A 189 -5.76 -3.96 -7.30
C GLU A 189 -4.45 -4.04 -6.51
N PHE A 190 -4.24 -3.16 -5.53
CA PHE A 190 -3.07 -3.22 -4.65
C PHE A 190 -3.00 -4.55 -3.90
N ARG A 191 -4.13 -5.00 -3.34
CA ARG A 191 -4.22 -6.29 -2.66
C ARG A 191 -3.87 -7.44 -3.58
N GLU A 192 -4.41 -7.47 -4.80
CA GLU A 192 -4.09 -8.51 -5.79
C GLU A 192 -2.59 -8.59 -6.07
N ILE A 193 -1.95 -7.44 -6.31
CA ILE A 193 -0.50 -7.37 -6.56
C ILE A 193 0.30 -7.88 -5.34
N ILE A 194 -0.10 -7.52 -4.12
CA ILE A 194 0.57 -8.00 -2.90
C ILE A 194 0.37 -9.50 -2.71
N GLU A 195 -0.84 -10.01 -2.91
CA GLU A 195 -1.13 -11.44 -2.78
C GLU A 195 -0.38 -12.28 -3.83
N GLU A 196 -0.32 -11.82 -5.09
CA GLU A 196 0.52 -12.39 -6.14
C GLU A 196 1.99 -12.43 -5.68
N TYR A 197 2.53 -11.31 -5.18
CA TYR A 197 3.92 -11.23 -4.72
C TYR A 197 4.21 -12.13 -3.51
N ILE A 198 3.23 -12.37 -2.64
CA ILE A 198 3.40 -13.30 -1.51
C ILE A 198 3.41 -14.75 -1.99
N GLN A 199 2.60 -15.07 -3.00
CA GLN A 199 2.56 -16.43 -3.57
C GLN A 199 3.89 -16.81 -4.22
N THR A 200 4.57 -15.87 -4.88
CA THR A 200 5.89 -16.13 -5.48
C THR A 200 6.98 -16.52 -4.48
N LYS A 201 6.83 -16.12 -3.20
CA LYS A 201 7.76 -16.50 -2.13
C LYS A 201 7.50 -17.88 -1.53
N LYS A 202 6.39 -18.52 -1.88
CA LYS A 202 6.01 -19.85 -1.38
C LYS A 202 6.39 -20.98 -2.34
N VAL A 203 6.78 -20.64 -3.56
CA VAL A 203 7.30 -21.53 -4.60
C VAL A 203 8.82 -21.55 -4.49
#